data_AF-W6N6L0-F1
#
_entry.id   AF-W6N6L0-F1
#
_cell.length_a   1.000
_cell.length_b   1.000
_cell.length_c   1.000
_cell.angle_alpha   90.00
_cell.angle_beta   90.00
_cell.angle_gamma   90.00
#
_symmetry.space_group_name_H-M   'P 1'
#
loop_
_entity.id
_entity.type
_entity.pdbx_description
1 polymer ?
#
loop_
_entity_poly.entity_id
_entity_poly.type
_entity_poly.pdbx_seq_one_letter_code
_entity_poly.pdbx_strand_id
1 'polypeptide(L)' 'MKYQVSLTTAQLLVKCLEVEGVDYIFGIPGEENLDIINNIGNGYRFV' A
#
# COMPACT_ATOMS: atom_id res chain seq x y z
N MET A 1 2.54 -26.64 7.87
CA MET A 1 3.55 -25.55 7.75
C MET A 1 2.79 -24.26 7.45
N LYS A 2 2.65 -23.35 8.42
CA LYS A 2 2.14 -22.01 8.13
C LYS A 2 3.33 -21.18 7.66
N TYR A 3 3.36 -20.82 6.38
CA TYR A 3 4.33 -19.84 5.89
C TYR A 3 4.03 -18.52 6.58
N GLN A 4 4.92 -18.07 7.46
CA GLN A 4 4.82 -16.76 8.06
C GLN A 4 5.46 -15.78 7.08
N VAL A 5 4.65 -15.20 6.21
CA VAL A 5 5.08 -14.11 5.34
C VAL A 5 5.21 -12.85 6.21
N SER A 6 6.44 -12.37 6.41
CA SER A 6 6.66 -11.06 7.04
C SER A 6 6.34 -9.97 6.04
N LEU A 7 5.29 -9.20 6.31
CA LEU A 7 4.97 -8.01 5.52
C LEU A 7 5.86 -6.86 5.96
N THR A 8 6.27 -6.02 5.01
CA THR A 8 6.80 -4.70 5.36
C THR A 8 5.68 -3.81 5.90
N THR A 9 6.02 -2.73 6.59
CA THR A 9 5.02 -1.75 7.06
C THR A 9 4.19 -1.19 5.91
N ALA A 10 4.82 -0.89 4.76
CA ALA A 10 4.12 -0.40 3.58
C ALA A 10 3.10 -1.42 3.04
N GLN A 11 3.49 -2.70 2.96
CA GLN A 11 2.59 -3.77 2.52
C GLN A 11 1.41 -3.98 3.48
N LEU A 12 1.67 -3.90 4.80
CA LEU A 12 0.60 -3.98 5.79
C LEU A 12 -0.38 -2.81 5.64
N LEU A 13 0.13 -1.59 5.44
CA LEU A 13 -0.69 -0.41 5.23
C LEU A 13 -1.56 -0.54 3.97
N VAL A 14 -0.98 -0.92 2.82
CA VAL A 14 -1.73 -1.13 1.57
C VAL A 14 -2.83 -2.17 1.77
N LYS A 15 -2.53 -3.29 2.45
CA LYS A 15 -3.52 -4.33 2.73
C LYS A 15 -4.66 -3.84 3.64
N CYS A 16 -4.39 -2.97 4.60
CA CYS A 16 -5.44 -2.35 5.40
C CYS A 16 -6.35 -1.47 4.52
N LEU A 17 -5.77 -0.66 3.63
CA LEU A 17 -6.55 0.17 2.70
C LEU A 17 -7.44 -0.69 1.79
N GLU A 18 -6.98 -1.89 1.40
CA GLU A 18 -7.75 -2.81 0.53
C GLU A 18 -8.97 -3.35 1.25
N VAL A 19 -8.81 -3.69 2.53
CA VAL A 19 -9.91 -4.17 3.37
C VAL A 19 -10.95 -3.07 3.61
N GLU A 20 -10.51 -1.82 3.76
CA GLU A 20 -11.38 -0.66 3.92
C GLU A 20 -12.04 -0.20 2.60
N GLY A 21 -11.71 -0.84 1.46
CA GLY A 21 -12.32 -0.53 0.16
C GLY A 21 -11.92 0.85 -0.38
N VAL A 22 -10.69 1.29 -0.10
CA VAL A 22 -10.18 2.56 -0.64
C VAL A 22 -9.85 2.39 -2.13
N ASP A 23 -10.29 3.33 -2.97
CA ASP A 23 -10.00 3.31 -4.42
C ASP A 23 -8.95 4.37 -4.84
N TYR A 24 -8.85 5.46 -4.07
CA TYR A 24 -8.02 6.62 -4.40
C TYR A 24 -7.18 7.06 -3.22
N ILE A 25 -5.89 7.34 -3.48
CA ILE A 25 -4.94 7.86 -2.50
C ILE A 25 -4.43 9.19 -3.03
N PHE A 26 -4.60 10.25 -2.25
CA PHE A 26 -4.09 11.57 -2.56
C PHE A 26 -2.79 11.80 -1.80
N GLY A 27 -1.80 12.36 -2.48
CA GLY A 27 -0.55 12.72 -1.81
C GLY A 27 0.38 13.51 -2.72
N ILE A 28 1.40 14.11 -2.11
CA ILE A 28 2.51 14.70 -2.85
C ILE A 28 3.56 13.61 -3.00
N PRO A 29 3.95 13.22 -4.22
CA PRO A 29 5.03 12.26 -4.40
C PRO A 29 6.34 12.77 -3.79
N GLY A 30 6.98 11.94 -2.97
CA GLY A 30 8.24 12.23 -2.31
C GLY A 30 8.96 10.95 -1.89
N GLU A 31 10.18 11.09 -1.34
CA GLU A 31 10.93 9.93 -0.85
C GLU A 31 10.25 9.28 0.36
N GLU A 32 9.52 10.07 1.15
CA GLU A 32 8.85 9.64 2.37
C GLU A 32 7.73 8.62 2.14
N ASN A 33 7.09 8.66 0.97
CA ASN A 33 5.97 7.80 0.62
C ASN A 33 6.28 6.88 -0.57
N LEU A 34 7.53 6.87 -1.05
CA LEU A 34 7.98 6.06 -2.18
C LEU A 34 7.75 4.56 -1.97
N ASP A 35 8.01 4.05 -0.76
CA ASP A 35 7.79 2.63 -0.43
C ASP A 35 6.29 2.27 -0.45
N ILE A 36 5.43 3.20 -0.04
CA ILE A 36 3.98 3.02 -0.15
C ILE A 36 3.58 3.02 -1.62
N ILE A 37 3.96 4.06 -2.38
CA ILE A 37 3.64 4.22 -3.80
C ILE A 37 4.06 2.99 -4.62
N ASN A 38 5.23 2.42 -4.35
CA ASN A 38 5.73 1.22 -5.03
C ASN A 38 4.94 -0.05 -4.70
N ASN A 39 4.30 -0.11 -3.52
CA ASN A 39 3.50 -1.25 -3.09
C ASN A 39 1.99 -1.09 -3.41
N ILE A 40 1.57 0.08 -3.90
CA ILE A 40 0.20 0.30 -4.39
C ILE A 40 0.02 -0.53 -5.68
N GLY A 41 -0.89 -1.52 -5.64
CA GLY A 41 -1.21 -2.36 -6.80
C GLY A 41 -2.12 -1.68 -7.84
N ASN A 42 -2.28 -2.30 -9.02
CA ASN A 42 -3.07 -1.80 -10.15
C ASN A 42 -4.54 -1.42 -9.85
N GLY A 43 -5.07 -1.79 -8.68
CA GLY A 43 -6.43 -1.45 -8.24
C GLY A 43 -6.59 -0.05 -7.65
N TYR A 44 -5.49 0.62 -7.33
CA TYR A 44 -5.49 1.96 -6.75
C TYR A 44 -4.97 2.99 -7.73
N ARG A 45 -5.54 4.19 -7.66
CA ARG A 45 -5.03 5.33 -8.40
C ARG A 45 -4.50 6.37 -7.41
N PHE A 46 -3.19 6.63 -7.48
CA PHE A 46 -2.60 7.80 -6.86
C PHE A 46 -3.00 9.03 -7.66
N VAL A 47 -3.59 10.03 -7.01
CA VAL A 47 -4.12 11.26 -7.62
C VAL A 47 -3.42 12.48 -7.08
#